data_AF-A0A3N0E704-F1
#
_entry.id   AF-A0A3N0E704-F1
#
_cell.length_a   1.000
_cell.length_b   1.000
_cell.length_c   1.000
_cell.angle_alpha   90.00
_cell.angle_beta   90.00
_cell.angle_gamma   90.00
#
_symmetry.space_group_name_H-M   'P 1'
#
loop_
_entity.id
_entity.type
_entity.pdbx_description
1 polymer ?
#
loop_
_entity_poly.entity_id
_entity_poly.type
_entity_poly.pdbx_seq_one_letter_code
_entity_poly.pdbx_strand_id
1 'polypeptide(L)'
;MSPELLTDLTIFLLSVLVGFEVISKVPATLHTPLMSAANAIHGVVLVGAMVIALSAQTPLGYALALLAAVFAAMNVVGGYVVTDRMLRMFRRPAERAATVDGARESRARPQSGDASPEEAGEGRS
;
A
#
# COMPACT_ATOMS: atom_id res chain seq x y z
N MET A 1 2.18 -13.85 -41.50
CA MET A 1 2.28 -13.23 -40.16
C MET A 1 3.75 -13.11 -39.81
N SER A 2 4.19 -11.97 -39.27
CA SER A 2 5.57 -11.85 -38.77
C SER A 2 5.74 -12.72 -37.52
N PRO A 3 6.94 -13.31 -37.29
CA PRO A 3 7.19 -14.15 -36.12
C PRO A 3 6.94 -13.40 -34.80
N GLU A 4 7.25 -12.10 -34.75
CA GLU A 4 7.00 -11.25 -33.58
C GLU A 4 5.51 -11.16 -33.23
N LEU A 5 4.64 -10.93 -34.22
CA LEU A 5 3.19 -10.89 -33.98
C LEU A 5 2.65 -12.23 -33.48
N LEU A 6 3.20 -13.35 -33.96
CA LEU A 6 2.80 -14.67 -33.48
C LEU A 6 3.22 -14.87 -32.01
N THR A 7 4.43 -14.43 -31.65
CA THR A 7 4.93 -14.48 -30.27
C THR A 7 4.11 -13.58 -29.34
N ASP A 8 3.87 -12.32 -29.70
CA ASP A 8 3.07 -11.38 -28.90
C ASP A 8 1.64 -11.88 -28.70
N LEU A 9 1.03 -12.41 -29.77
CA LEU A 9 -0.30 -13.01 -29.69
C LEU A 9 -0.32 -14.24 -28.77
N THR A 10 0.72 -15.06 -28.83
CA THR A 10 0.85 -16.24 -27.94
C THR A 10 0.96 -15.80 -26.48
N ILE A 11 1.82 -14.81 -26.17
CA ILE A 11 1.97 -14.25 -24.83
C ILE A 11 0.65 -13.63 -24.36
N PHE A 12 -0.02 -12.88 -25.23
CA PHE A 12 -1.32 -12.28 -24.93
C PHE A 12 -2.35 -13.34 -24.56
N LEU A 13 -2.55 -14.37 -25.40
CA LEU A 13 -3.52 -15.44 -25.11
C LEU A 13 -3.18 -16.18 -23.81
N LEU A 14 -1.91 -16.58 -23.64
CA LEU A 14 -1.50 -17.31 -22.44
C LEU A 14 -1.67 -16.45 -21.18
N SER A 15 -1.35 -15.15 -21.22
CA SER A 15 -1.53 -14.25 -20.08
C SER A 15 -3.01 -14.09 -19.69
N VAL A 16 -3.92 -14.02 -20.67
CA VAL A 16 -5.37 -13.99 -20.42
C VAL A 16 -5.86 -15.28 -19.78
N LEU A 17 -5.43 -16.45 -20.29
CA LEU A 17 -5.78 -17.75 -19.71
C LEU A 17 -5.28 -17.88 -18.26
N VAL A 18 -4.05 -17.46 -17.99
CA VAL A 18 -3.47 -17.43 -16.64
C VAL A 18 -4.28 -16.49 -15.74
N GLY A 19 -4.61 -15.28 -16.21
CA GLY A 19 -5.41 -14.32 -15.46
C GLY A 19 -6.78 -14.89 -15.08
N PHE A 20 -7.47 -15.53 -16.02
CA PHE A 20 -8.74 -16.20 -15.78
C PHE A 20 -8.63 -17.32 -14.74
N GLU A 21 -7.63 -18.19 -14.87
CA GLU A 21 -7.41 -19.35 -14.01
C GLU A 21 -7.10 -18.94 -12.56
N VAL A 22 -6.32 -17.86 -12.38
CA VAL A 22 -5.94 -17.31 -11.07
C VAL A 22 -7.13 -16.62 -10.41
N ILE A 23 -7.84 -15.73 -11.12
CA ILE A 23 -8.97 -14.97 -10.55
C ILE A 23 -10.13 -15.91 -10.17
N SER A 24 -10.37 -16.96 -10.94
CA SER A 24 -11.45 -17.93 -10.68
C SER A 24 -11.26 -18.72 -9.38
N LYS A 25 -10.06 -18.72 -8.79
CA LYS A 25 -9.73 -19.45 -7.55
C LYS A 25 -9.69 -18.57 -6.31
N VAL A 26 -9.98 -17.28 -6.43
CA VAL A 26 -9.97 -16.35 -5.30
C VAL A 26 -11.28 -16.50 -4.50
N PRO A 27 -11.23 -16.66 -3.16
CA PRO A 27 -12.43 -16.76 -2.34
C PRO A 27 -13.22 -15.43 -2.33
N ALA A 28 -14.53 -15.52 -2.12
CA ALA A 28 -15.43 -14.36 -2.23
C ALA A 28 -15.10 -13.21 -1.28
N THR A 29 -14.52 -13.52 -0.12
CA THR A 29 -14.05 -12.53 0.88
C THR A 29 -12.96 -11.61 0.35
N LEU A 30 -12.25 -12.00 -0.71
CA LEU A 30 -11.15 -11.25 -1.30
C LEU A 30 -11.51 -10.53 -2.60
N HIS A 31 -12.75 -10.59 -3.10
CA HIS A 31 -13.09 -9.90 -4.37
C HIS A 31 -12.87 -8.39 -4.32
N THR A 32 -13.24 -7.72 -3.21
CA THR A 32 -13.05 -6.27 -3.07
C THR A 32 -11.57 -5.88 -2.91
N PRO A 33 -10.77 -6.55 -2.05
CA PRO A 33 -9.32 -6.36 -2.05
C PRO A 33 -8.66 -6.66 -3.41
N LEU A 34 -9.10 -7.71 -4.11
CA LEU A 34 -8.58 -8.10 -5.42
C LEU A 34 -8.88 -7.05 -6.48
N MET A 35 -10.11 -6.51 -6.49
CA MET A 35 -10.50 -5.40 -7.36
C MET A 35 -9.61 -4.17 -7.13
N SER A 36 -9.30 -3.84 -5.87
CA SER A 36 -8.36 -2.77 -5.54
C SER A 36 -6.92 -3.09 -5.97
N ALA A 37 -6.47 -4.33 -5.79
CA ALA A 37 -5.13 -4.75 -6.19
C ALA A 37 -4.94 -4.67 -7.71
N ALA A 38 -5.95 -5.04 -8.50
CA ALA A 38 -5.94 -4.90 -9.95
C ALA A 38 -5.79 -3.42 -10.38
N ASN A 39 -6.39 -2.49 -9.62
CA ASN A 39 -6.19 -1.06 -9.86
C ASN A 39 -4.73 -0.62 -9.65
N ALA A 40 -3.97 -1.23 -8.72
CA ALA A 40 -2.54 -0.95 -8.58
C ALA A 40 -1.70 -1.54 -9.73
N ILE A 41 -2.07 -2.72 -10.23
CA ILE A 41 -1.37 -3.41 -11.33
C ILE A 41 -1.47 -2.62 -12.64
N HIS A 42 -2.61 -1.96 -12.89
CA HIS A 42 -2.76 -1.06 -14.04
C HIS A 42 -1.79 0.13 -14.03
N GLY A 43 -1.08 0.36 -12.92
CA GLY A 43 0.04 1.30 -12.82
C GLY A 43 1.19 1.03 -13.79
N VAL A 44 1.20 -0.11 -14.49
CA VAL A 44 2.11 -0.40 -15.62
C VAL A 44 2.11 0.69 -16.69
N VAL A 45 1.07 1.53 -16.76
CA VAL A 45 1.03 2.75 -17.61
C VAL A 45 2.26 3.65 -17.39
N LEU A 46 2.91 3.59 -16.22
CA LEU A 46 4.18 4.28 -15.95
C LEU A 46 5.27 3.92 -16.97
N VAL A 47 5.33 2.66 -17.41
CA VAL A 47 6.27 2.21 -18.44
C VAL A 47 5.99 2.92 -19.76
N GLY A 48 4.72 3.09 -20.12
CA GLY A 48 4.32 3.86 -21.30
C GLY A 48 4.72 5.33 -21.20
N ALA A 49 4.50 5.97 -20.05
CA ALA A 49 4.94 7.34 -19.80
C ALA A 49 6.47 7.49 -19.93
N MET A 50 7.22 6.51 -19.46
CA MET A 50 8.68 6.47 -19.58
C MET A 50 9.14 6.33 -21.04
N VAL A 51 8.47 5.49 -21.84
CA VAL A 51 8.73 5.39 -23.29
C VAL A 51 8.47 6.73 -23.99
N ILE A 52 7.35 7.39 -23.70
CA ILE A 52 7.02 8.71 -24.27
C ILE A 52 8.08 9.75 -23.87
N ALA A 53 8.50 9.77 -22.61
CA ALA A 53 9.54 10.67 -22.13
C ALA A 53 10.86 10.47 -22.87
N LEU A 54 11.24 9.21 -23.11
CA LEU A 54 12.47 8.84 -23.80
C LEU A 54 12.43 9.19 -25.29
N SER A 55 11.25 9.12 -25.90
CA SER A 55 11.04 9.39 -27.31
C SER A 55 10.49 10.79 -27.60
N ALA A 56 10.45 11.71 -26.63
CA ALA A 56 9.95 13.07 -26.85
C ALA A 56 11.07 14.03 -27.33
N GLN A 57 10.75 14.90 -28.29
CA GLN A 57 11.66 15.91 -28.85
C GLN A 57 11.01 17.30 -28.89
N THR A 58 9.74 17.38 -28.52
CA THR A 58 8.99 18.63 -28.49
C THR A 58 8.61 18.98 -27.04
N PRO A 59 8.50 20.27 -26.70
CA PRO A 59 8.03 20.69 -25.37
C PRO A 59 6.66 20.09 -25.01
N LEU A 60 5.77 19.95 -25.99
CA LEU A 60 4.48 19.30 -25.81
C LEU A 60 4.62 17.82 -25.45
N GLY A 61 5.52 17.09 -26.12
CA GLY A 61 5.81 15.68 -25.81
C GLY A 61 6.29 15.49 -24.38
N TYR A 62 7.20 16.35 -23.90
CA TYR A 62 7.66 16.32 -22.50
C TYR A 62 6.55 16.68 -21.52
N ALA A 63 5.69 17.65 -21.84
CA ALA A 63 4.54 17.99 -20.99
C ALA A 63 3.55 16.82 -20.87
N LEU A 64 3.28 16.11 -21.96
CA LEU A 64 2.43 14.93 -21.96
C LEU A 64 3.08 13.77 -21.19
N ALA A 65 4.39 13.56 -21.33
CA ALA A 65 5.12 12.55 -20.58
C ALA A 65 5.06 12.81 -19.07
N LEU A 66 5.25 14.07 -18.65
CA LEU A 66 5.13 14.49 -17.25
C LEU A 66 3.72 14.23 -16.71
N LEU A 67 2.69 14.63 -17.46
CA LEU A 67 1.30 14.43 -17.07
C LEU A 67 0.95 12.94 -16.96
N ALA A 68 1.37 12.13 -17.94
CA ALA A 68 1.20 10.69 -17.93
C ALA A 68 1.91 10.03 -16.73
N ALA A 69 3.12 10.48 -16.40
CA ALA A 69 3.86 9.98 -15.24
C ALA A 69 3.16 10.31 -13.92
N VAL A 70 2.60 11.53 -13.78
CA VAL A 70 1.83 11.93 -12.60
C VAL A 70 0.58 11.07 -12.43
N PHE A 71 -0.17 10.83 -13.51
CA PHE A 71 -1.34 9.94 -13.46
C PHE A 71 -0.96 8.49 -13.15
N ALA A 72 0.13 7.99 -13.73
CA ALA A 72 0.63 6.65 -13.45
C ALA A 72 1.07 6.51 -11.99
N ALA A 73 1.77 7.51 -11.44
CA ALA A 73 2.16 7.54 -10.04
C ALA A 73 0.94 7.55 -9.10
N MET A 74 -0.08 8.36 -9.39
CA MET A 74 -1.33 8.37 -8.62
C MET A 74 -2.03 7.00 -8.64
N ASN A 75 -2.04 6.31 -9.79
CA ASN A 75 -2.65 4.99 -9.92
C ASN A 75 -1.91 3.93 -9.07
N VAL A 76 -0.57 3.90 -9.14
CA VAL A 76 0.26 2.99 -8.34
C VAL A 76 0.10 3.29 -6.84
N VAL A 77 0.32 4.54 -6.42
CA VAL A 77 0.29 4.92 -5.00
C VAL A 77 -1.12 4.75 -4.42
N GLY A 78 -2.14 5.25 -5.12
CA GLY A 78 -3.52 5.12 -4.70
C GLY A 78 -3.96 3.66 -4.62
N GLY A 79 -3.63 2.86 -5.64
CA GLY A 79 -3.92 1.42 -5.66
C GLY A 79 -3.26 0.68 -4.50
N TYR A 80 -1.99 0.94 -4.22
CA TYR A 80 -1.27 0.29 -3.11
C TYR A 80 -1.80 0.69 -1.73
N VAL A 81 -2.03 1.98 -1.48
CA VAL A 81 -2.51 2.47 -0.18
C VAL A 81 -3.90 1.92 0.15
N VAL A 82 -4.81 1.92 -0.83
CA VAL A 82 -6.17 1.39 -0.63
C VAL A 82 -6.13 -0.12 -0.42
N THR A 83 -5.36 -0.85 -1.22
CA THR A 83 -5.23 -2.30 -1.10
C THR A 83 -4.63 -2.71 0.25
N ASP A 84 -3.59 -2.03 0.72
CA ASP A 84 -3.00 -2.29 2.04
C ASP A 84 -4.01 -2.04 3.17
N ARG A 85 -4.78 -0.94 3.12
CA ARG A 85 -5.85 -0.68 4.09
C ARG A 85 -6.89 -1.79 4.10
N MET A 86 -7.26 -2.32 2.94
CA MET A 86 -8.18 -3.46 2.82
C MET A 86 -7.57 -4.74 3.37
N LEU A 87 -6.30 -5.04 3.09
CA LEU A 87 -5.68 -6.29 3.54
C LEU A 87 -5.39 -6.31 5.05
N ARG A 88 -5.17 -5.14 5.67
CA ARG A 88 -5.02 -5.01 7.14
C ARG A 88 -6.23 -5.51 7.92
N MET A 89 -7.42 -5.60 7.30
CA MET A 89 -8.62 -6.09 7.96
C MET A 89 -8.68 -7.62 8.11
N PHE A 90 -7.77 -8.35 7.45
CA PHE A 90 -7.61 -9.81 7.59
C PHE A 90 -6.57 -10.21 8.64
N ARG A 91 -5.88 -9.26 9.28
CA ARG A 91 -4.91 -9.56 10.34
C ARG A 91 -5.64 -10.03 11.60
N ARG A 92 -5.08 -11.08 12.24
CA ARG A 92 -5.68 -11.72 13.42
C ARG A 92 -5.75 -10.73 14.61
N PRO A 93 -6.77 -10.83 15.48
CA PRO A 93 -6.96 -9.94 16.64
C PRO A 93 -5.77 -9.85 17.61
N ALA A 94 -4.87 -10.83 17.65
CA ALA A 94 -3.75 -10.88 18.58
C ALA A 94 -2.76 -9.70 18.45
N GLU A 95 -2.60 -9.10 17.25
CA GLU A 95 -1.78 -7.89 17.07
C GLU A 95 -2.50 -6.60 17.53
N ARG A 96 -3.84 -6.57 17.50
CA ARG A 96 -4.64 -5.42 17.98
C ARG A 96 -4.71 -5.37 19.51
N ALA A 97 -4.62 -6.50 20.19
CA ALA A 97 -4.62 -6.54 21.65
C ALA A 97 -3.35 -5.93 22.25
N ALA A 98 -2.17 -6.26 21.70
CA ALA A 98 -0.88 -5.76 22.19
C ALA A 98 -0.69 -4.23 22.08
N THR A 99 -1.31 -3.61 21.06
CA THR A 99 -1.25 -2.15 20.85
C THR A 99 -2.23 -1.37 21.74
N VAL A 100 -3.36 -1.99 22.12
CA VAL A 100 -4.37 -1.37 23.00
C VAL A 100 -4.00 -1.52 24.48
N ASP A 101 -3.41 -2.65 24.89
CA ASP A 101 -3.00 -2.86 26.28
C ASP A 101 -1.80 -2.01 26.69
N GLY A 102 -0.78 -1.87 25.82
CA GLY A 102 0.35 -0.97 26.10
C GLY A 102 -0.05 0.51 26.23
N ALA A 103 -1.07 0.95 25.49
CA ALA A 103 -1.62 2.30 25.59
C ALA A 103 -2.45 2.51 26.88
N ARG A 104 -3.10 1.45 27.40
CA ARG A 104 -3.81 1.48 28.69
C ARG A 104 -2.86 1.47 29.87
N GLU A 105 -1.77 0.72 29.79
CA GLU A 105 -0.76 0.62 30.85
C GLU A 105 0.04 1.92 31.02
N SER A 106 0.33 2.63 29.93
CA SER A 106 0.95 3.97 29.99
C SER A 106 0.03 5.05 30.56
N ARG A 107 -1.29 4.87 30.52
CA ARG A 107 -2.29 5.80 31.09
C ARG A 107 -2.63 5.47 32.55
N ALA A 108 -2.31 4.27 33.01
CA ALA A 108 -2.58 3.78 34.36
C ALA A 108 -1.42 4.00 35.34
N ARG A 109 -0.21 4.32 34.87
CA ARG A 109 0.89 4.71 35.77
C ARG A 109 0.62 6.10 36.37
N PRO A 110 0.43 6.24 37.69
CA PRO A 110 0.51 7.54 38.33
C PRO A 110 1.95 8.05 38.18
N GLN A 111 2.13 9.33 37.88
CA GLN A 111 3.44 9.97 38.00
C GLN A 111 3.81 9.98 39.50
N SER A 112 4.43 8.91 39.99
CA SER A 112 5.05 8.86 41.30
C SER A 112 6.37 9.62 41.22
N GLY A 113 6.32 10.92 41.46
CA GLY A 113 7.49 11.78 41.31
C GLY A 113 7.29 13.16 41.89
N ASP A 114 6.83 13.25 43.14
CA ASP A 114 7.21 14.34 44.03
C ASP A 114 6.96 13.90 45.48
N ALA A 115 7.97 13.31 46.10
CA ALA A 115 8.04 13.15 47.55
C ALA A 115 9.35 13.78 47.98
N SER A 116 9.30 15.10 48.18
CA SER A 116 10.36 15.84 48.87
C SER A 116 10.36 15.44 50.36
N PRO A 117 11.49 15.03 50.94
CA PRO A 117 11.57 14.71 52.36
C PRO A 117 11.85 16.00 53.14
N GLU A 118 10.81 16.64 53.69
CA GLU A 118 10.98 17.73 54.64
C GLU A 118 10.42 17.35 56.02
N GLU A 119 11.34 17.40 56.99
CA GLU A 119 11.18 17.68 58.41
C GLU A 119 10.56 16.61 59.32
N ALA A 120 11.45 15.76 59.84
CA ALA A 120 11.33 15.22 61.19
C ALA A 120 12.60 15.61 61.97
N GLY A 121 12.50 16.66 62.78
CA GLY A 121 13.56 17.12 63.67
C GLY A 121 12.97 17.84 64.89
N GLU A 122 13.47 17.47 66.07
CA GLU A 122 13.23 18.06 67.40
C GLU A 122 11.81 17.94 67.98
N GLY A 123 11.58 17.41 69.18
CA GLY A 123 12.49 17.19 70.30
C GLY A 123 11.69 17.47 71.58
N ARG A 124 11.58 16.46 72.44
CA ARG A 124 10.97 16.52 73.77
C ARG A 124 11.63 17.62 74.61
N SER A 125 10.84 18.38 75.38
CA SER A 125 10.96 18.69 76.83
C SER A 125 10.18 19.94 77.18
#